data_AF-A0A8H8DGP6-F1
#
_entry.id   AF-A0A8H8DGP6-F1
#
_cell.length_a   1.000
_cell.length_b   1.000
_cell.length_c   1.000
_cell.angle_alpha   90.00
_cell.angle_beta   90.00
_cell.angle_gamma   90.00
#
_symmetry.space_group_name_H-M   'P 1'
#
loop_
_entity.id
_entity.type
_entity.pdbx_description
1 polymer ?
#
loop_
_entity_poly.entity_id
_entity_poly.type
_entity_poly.pdbx_seq_one_letter_code
_entity_poly.pdbx_strand_id
1 'polypeptide(L)'
;MISAGPPPRTCKSCIRKLLNKDEHRRLGSKAGAADVKAHPFFKGVKWALLRHLQPPIVPRIAHEGDTSNFRNLRESRSLNLEDEKSVVHGEMPEIATANATGRRRTKDTDEDPFKNFSSRWCHI
;
A
#
# COMPACT_ATOMS: atom_id res chain seq x y z
N MET A 1 26.86 -22.01 5.19
CA MET A 1 27.01 -20.69 4.54
C MET A 1 26.68 -20.84 3.07
N ILE A 2 25.62 -20.21 2.57
CA ILE A 2 25.26 -20.29 1.15
C ILE A 2 26.22 -19.34 0.42
N SER A 3 27.20 -19.89 -0.29
CA SER A 3 28.09 -19.09 -1.13
C SER A 3 27.28 -18.48 -2.26
N ALA A 4 26.99 -17.18 -2.18
CA ALA A 4 26.24 -16.47 -3.21
C ALA A 4 27.15 -16.26 -4.43
N GLY A 5 27.16 -17.26 -5.31
CA GLY A 5 27.73 -17.12 -6.64
C GLY A 5 27.07 -15.97 -7.42
N PRO A 6 27.71 -15.49 -8.50
CA PRO A 6 27.14 -14.42 -9.31
C PRO A 6 25.75 -14.82 -9.82
N PRO A 7 24.78 -13.88 -9.85
CA PRO A 7 23.41 -14.22 -10.22
C PRO A 7 23.36 -14.76 -11.67
N PRO A 8 22.46 -15.72 -11.96
CA PRO A 8 22.36 -16.35 -13.27
C PRO A 8 22.28 -15.30 -14.39
N ARG A 9 22.90 -15.56 -15.54
CA ARG A 9 22.86 -14.66 -16.71
C ARG A 9 21.42 -14.37 -17.14
N THR A 10 20.52 -15.35 -16.97
CA THR A 10 19.08 -15.22 -17.21
C THR A 10 18.41 -14.22 -16.27
N CYS A 11 18.83 -14.13 -15.00
CA CYS A 11 18.34 -13.13 -14.05
C CYS A 11 18.69 -11.72 -14.51
N LYS A 12 19.98 -11.48 -14.83
CA LYS A 12 20.45 -10.17 -15.34
C LYS A 12 19.73 -9.79 -16.65
N SER A 13 19.49 -10.76 -17.54
CA SER A 13 18.75 -10.52 -18.79
C SER A 13 17.30 -10.16 -18.54
N CYS A 14 16.62 -10.87 -17.63
CA CYS A 14 15.23 -10.61 -17.24
C CYS A 14 15.06 -9.16 -16.76
N ILE A 15 15.88 -8.76 -15.78
CA ILE A 15 15.85 -7.43 -15.18
C ILE A 15 16.09 -6.35 -16.23
N ARG A 16 17.09 -6.50 -17.11
CA ARG A 16 17.37 -5.51 -18.17
C ARG A 16 16.21 -5.33 -19.14
N LYS A 17 15.51 -6.42 -19.50
CA LYS A 17 14.36 -6.34 -20.41
C LYS A 17 13.11 -5.78 -19.74
N LEU A 18 12.89 -6.07 -18.45
CA LEU A 18 11.82 -5.46 -17.65
C LEU A 18 12.04 -3.96 -17.43
N LEU A 19 13.31 -3.55 -17.24
CA LEU A 19 13.69 -2.16 -17.03
C LEU A 19 14.13 -1.46 -18.33
N ASN A 20 13.60 -1.89 -19.47
CA ASN A 20 13.84 -1.17 -20.73
C ASN A 20 13.13 0.19 -20.67
N LYS A 21 13.90 1.25 -20.94
CA LYS A 21 13.40 2.63 -20.96
C LYS A 21 12.34 2.82 -22.05
N ASP A 22 12.55 2.20 -23.21
CA ASP A 22 11.58 2.18 -24.29
C ASP A 22 10.44 1.22 -23.94
N GLU A 23 9.23 1.77 -23.83
CA GLU A 23 8.03 1.03 -23.47
C GLU A 23 7.70 -0.08 -24.48
N HIS A 24 7.80 0.18 -25.79
CA HIS A 24 7.44 -0.81 -26.81
C HIS A 24 8.41 -1.99 -26.86
N ARG A 25 9.62 -1.82 -26.33
CA ARG A 25 10.66 -2.84 -26.24
C ARG A 25 10.80 -3.47 -24.85
N ARG A 26 9.99 -3.02 -23.88
CA ARG A 26 9.95 -3.59 -22.53
C ARG A 26 9.34 -4.99 -22.57
N LEU A 27 9.88 -5.88 -21.73
CA LEU A 27 9.32 -7.23 -21.59
C LEU A 27 7.88 -7.13 -21.07
N GLY A 28 6.94 -7.72 -21.80
CA GLY A 28 5.51 -7.67 -21.47
C GLY A 28 4.70 -6.65 -22.26
N SER A 29 5.33 -5.82 -23.11
CA SER A 29 4.58 -4.80 -23.86
C SER A 29 3.85 -5.34 -25.09
N LYS A 30 4.16 -6.55 -25.56
CA LYS A 30 3.52 -7.14 -26.76
C LYS A 30 2.44 -8.15 -26.39
N ALA A 31 2.77 -9.15 -25.57
CA ALA A 31 1.83 -10.20 -25.16
C ALA A 31 1.54 -10.17 -23.64
N GLY A 32 1.82 -9.06 -22.96
CA GLY A 32 1.53 -8.91 -21.54
C GLY A 32 2.32 -9.89 -20.66
N ALA A 33 1.63 -10.48 -19.69
CA ALA A 33 2.23 -11.44 -18.78
C ALA A 33 2.80 -12.70 -19.48
N ALA A 34 2.35 -13.05 -20.68
CA ALA A 34 2.85 -14.23 -21.40
C ALA A 34 4.35 -14.11 -21.72
N ASP A 35 4.80 -12.93 -22.17
CA ASP A 35 6.22 -12.66 -22.46
C ASP A 35 7.09 -12.83 -21.21
N VAL A 36 6.59 -12.38 -20.05
CA VAL A 36 7.29 -12.50 -18.77
C VAL A 36 7.39 -13.96 -18.36
N LYS A 37 6.27 -14.71 -18.42
CA LYS A 37 6.21 -16.13 -18.05
C LYS A 37 7.12 -17.01 -18.93
N ALA A 38 7.27 -16.66 -20.20
CA ALA A 38 8.10 -17.38 -21.16
C ALA A 38 9.62 -17.11 -21.03
N HIS A 39 10.02 -16.10 -20.24
CA HIS A 39 11.43 -15.75 -20.12
C HIS A 39 12.25 -16.90 -19.47
N PRO A 40 13.46 -17.23 -19.96
CA PRO A 40 14.27 -18.34 -19.44
C PRO A 40 14.62 -18.28 -17.95
N PHE A 41 14.53 -17.09 -17.34
CA PHE A 41 14.67 -16.94 -15.89
C PHE A 41 13.59 -17.70 -15.10
N PHE A 42 12.37 -17.77 -15.64
CA PHE A 42 11.25 -18.50 -15.03
C PHE A 42 11.10 -19.93 -15.59
N LYS A 43 12.12 -20.46 -16.27
CA LYS A 43 12.11 -21.84 -16.75
C LYS A 43 11.97 -22.79 -15.56
N GLY A 44 10.91 -23.60 -15.57
CA GLY A 44 10.58 -24.54 -14.48
C GLY A 44 9.46 -24.06 -13.55
N VAL A 45 9.03 -22.79 -13.63
CA VAL A 45 7.87 -22.31 -12.88
C VAL A 45 6.59 -22.88 -13.47
N LYS A 46 5.85 -23.64 -12.67
CA LYS A 46 4.53 -24.20 -13.03
C LYS A 46 3.43 -23.17 -12.72
N TRP A 47 3.23 -22.20 -13.62
CA TRP A 47 2.32 -21.07 -13.40
C TRP A 47 0.88 -21.46 -13.04
N ALA A 48 0.34 -22.54 -13.63
CA ALA A 48 -1.00 -23.03 -13.32
C ALA A 48 -1.12 -23.61 -11.90
N LEU A 49 -0.02 -24.06 -11.31
CA LEU A 49 0.02 -24.71 -10.00
C LEU A 49 0.62 -23.82 -8.91
N LEU A 50 0.87 -22.54 -9.20
CA LEU A 50 1.64 -21.66 -8.32
C LEU A 50 1.10 -21.61 -6.88
N ARG A 51 -0.23 -21.63 -6.73
CA ARG A 51 -0.92 -21.62 -5.42
C ARG A 51 -0.79 -22.92 -4.63
N HIS A 52 -0.44 -24.03 -5.29
CA HIS A 52 -0.27 -25.34 -4.69
C HIS A 52 1.20 -25.67 -4.41
N LEU A 53 2.14 -24.81 -4.84
CA LEU A 53 3.55 -24.98 -4.52
C LEU A 53 3.81 -24.46 -3.10
N GLN A 54 4.64 -25.19 -2.35
CA GLN A 54 5.10 -24.71 -1.05
C GLN A 54 5.91 -23.42 -1.24
N PRO A 55 5.55 -22.31 -0.56
CA PRO A 55 6.31 -21.09 -0.65
C PRO A 55 7.69 -21.30 -0.01
N PRO A 56 8.76 -20.67 -0.54
CA PRO A 56 10.11 -20.81 0.00
C PRO A 56 10.26 -20.19 1.39
N ILE A 57 9.39 -19.25 1.74
CA ILE A 57 9.36 -18.59 3.05
C ILE A 57 7.93 -18.69 3.57
N VAL A 58 7.76 -19.36 4.70
CA VAL A 58 6.51 -19.39 5.45
C VAL A 58 6.68 -18.42 6.63
N PRO A 59 5.91 -17.32 6.70
CA PRO A 59 6.01 -16.39 7.82
C PRO A 59 5.61 -17.10 9.12
N ARG A 60 6.29 -16.76 10.21
CA ARG A 60 5.90 -17.25 11.54
C ARG A 60 4.74 -16.40 12.03
N ILE A 61 3.65 -17.06 12.43
CA ILE A 61 2.47 -16.42 13.00
C ILE A 61 2.18 -17.14 14.32
N ALA A 62 2.23 -16.42 15.43
CA ALA A 62 2.01 -16.99 16.76
C ALA A 62 0.52 -17.04 17.14
N HIS A 63 -0.27 -16.04 16.75
CA HIS A 63 -1.69 -15.90 17.09
C HIS A 63 -2.40 -14.91 16.13
N GLU A 64 -3.73 -14.80 16.22
CA GLU A 64 -4.60 -14.02 15.32
C GLU A 64 -4.30 -12.51 15.25
N GLY A 65 -3.59 -11.97 16.25
CA GLY A 65 -3.13 -10.57 16.29
C GLY A 65 -1.62 -10.39 16.16
N ASP A 66 -0.88 -11.41 15.72
CA ASP A 66 0.58 -11.33 15.64
C ASP A 66 1.05 -10.32 14.59
N THR A 67 1.59 -9.20 15.08
CA THR A 67 2.15 -8.11 14.25
C THR A 67 3.67 -8.20 14.06
N SER A 68 4.32 -9.29 14.47
CA SER A 68 5.78 -9.43 14.43
C SER A 68 6.42 -9.33 13.04
N ASN A 69 5.66 -9.63 11.97
CA ASN A 69 6.10 -9.49 10.58
C ASN A 69 5.92 -8.06 10.02
N PHE A 70 5.34 -7.14 10.79
CA PHE A 70 5.19 -5.73 10.43
C PHE A 70 6.27 -4.87 11.08
N ARG A 71 6.56 -3.72 10.47
CA ARG A 71 7.43 -2.71 11.09
C ARG A 71 6.65 -1.98 12.18
N ASN A 72 7.29 -1.73 13.31
CA ASN A 72 6.77 -0.80 14.31
C ASN A 72 6.85 0.62 13.75
N LEU A 73 5.71 1.15 13.31
CA LEU A 73 5.59 2.56 12.95
C LEU A 73 5.17 3.34 14.19
N ARG A 74 5.72 4.55 14.33
CA ARG A 74 5.22 5.50 15.33
C ARG A 74 3.78 5.82 14.97
N GLU A 75 2.89 5.66 15.94
CA GLU A 75 1.50 6.02 15.78
C GLU A 75 1.39 7.53 15.55
N SER A 76 0.96 7.91 14.34
CA SER A 76 0.50 9.26 14.08
C SER A 76 -0.85 9.39 14.76
N ARG A 77 -0.96 10.28 15.76
CA ARG A 77 -2.26 10.66 16.31
C ARG A 77 -3.09 11.21 15.16
N SER A 78 -4.10 10.47 14.72
CA SER A 78 -5.14 10.99 13.86
C SER A 78 -5.77 12.18 14.58
N LEU A 79 -5.86 13.32 13.89
CA LEU A 79 -6.70 14.40 14.36
C LEU A 79 -8.13 13.91 14.20
N ASN A 80 -8.76 13.46 15.29
CA ASN A 80 -10.20 13.28 15.31
C ASN A 80 -10.80 14.67 15.02
N LEU A 81 -11.48 14.83 13.88
CA LEU A 81 -12.21 16.06 13.54
C LEU A 81 -13.49 16.23 14.37
N GLU A 82 -13.71 15.38 15.39
CA GLU A 82 -15.00 15.18 16.05
C GLU A 82 -14.98 15.43 17.57
N ASP A 83 -13.92 16.02 18.12
CA ASP A 83 -13.89 16.42 19.53
C ASP A 83 -13.75 17.95 19.68
N GLU A 84 -14.85 18.67 19.44
CA GLU A 84 -15.08 19.99 20.04
C GLU A 84 -15.29 19.80 21.55
N LYS A 85 -14.19 19.60 22.29
CA LYS A 85 -14.09 20.06 23.67
C LYS A 85 -12.70 20.62 23.90
N SER A 86 -12.61 21.92 23.65
CA SER A 86 -11.52 22.77 24.10
C SER A 86 -11.20 22.50 25.57
N VAL A 87 -10.08 21.84 25.83
CA VAL A 87 -9.40 21.93 27.12
C VAL A 87 -8.04 22.54 26.84
N VAL A 88 -8.06 23.87 26.78
CA VAL A 88 -6.86 24.70 26.86
C VAL A 88 -6.29 24.48 28.26
N HIS A 89 -5.11 23.88 28.37
CA HIS A 89 -4.27 24.03 29.56
C HIS A 89 -3.00 24.77 29.14
N GLY A 90 -3.14 26.09 29.14
CA GLY A 90 -2.05 27.04 29.13
C GLY A 90 -2.54 28.24 29.93
N GLU A 91 -2.12 28.34 31.19
CA GLU A 91 -2.23 29.60 31.93
C GLU A 91 -1.42 30.67 31.19
N MET A 92 -2.01 31.84 30.95
CA MET A 92 -1.37 33.16 30.98
C MET A 92 -2.42 34.29 30.77
N PRO A 93 -2.13 35.54 31.18
CA PRO A 93 -3.02 36.35 32.00
C PRO A 93 -4.02 37.24 31.24
N GLU A 94 -4.99 37.71 32.03
CA GLU A 94 -6.09 38.63 31.73
C GLU A 94 -5.61 40.01 31.22
N ILE A 95 -6.01 40.40 30.00
CA ILE A 95 -6.25 41.80 29.59
C ILE A 95 -7.36 41.88 28.53
N ALA A 96 -8.14 42.97 28.61
CA ALA A 96 -9.54 43.08 28.22
C ALA A 96 -9.90 43.40 26.74
N THR A 97 -11.14 43.05 26.39
CA THR A 97 -12.13 43.69 25.48
C THR A 97 -11.82 43.91 23.98
N ALA A 98 -12.55 43.21 23.09
CA ALA A 98 -13.53 43.80 22.15
C ALA A 98 -14.02 42.82 21.05
N ASN A 99 -15.27 43.05 20.65
CA ASN A 99 -16.20 42.25 19.84
C ASN A 99 -15.77 41.99 18.38
N ALA A 100 -16.10 40.81 17.83
CA ALA A 100 -16.18 40.62 16.37
C ALA A 100 -17.24 39.58 15.94
N THR A 101 -18.28 40.13 15.32
CA THR A 101 -19.34 39.61 14.45
C THR A 101 -19.17 38.20 13.86
N GLY A 102 -20.17 37.34 14.09
CA GLY A 102 -20.26 35.98 13.57
C GLY A 102 -20.35 35.85 12.04
N ARG A 103 -19.63 34.87 11.48
CA ARG A 103 -19.76 34.44 10.08
C ARG A 103 -20.93 33.47 9.92
N ARG A 104 -21.81 33.76 8.95
CA ARG A 104 -22.99 32.98 8.57
C ARG A 104 -22.57 31.61 8.01
N ARG A 105 -23.23 30.54 8.47
CA ARG A 105 -23.18 29.21 7.82
C ARG A 105 -23.97 29.25 6.52
N THR A 106 -23.33 28.99 5.39
CA THR A 106 -24.03 28.51 4.20
C THR A 106 -24.24 27.01 4.36
N LYS A 107 -25.49 26.57 4.19
CA LYS A 107 -25.90 25.18 4.29
C LYS A 107 -25.49 24.48 2.99
N ASP A 108 -24.23 24.07 2.87
CA ASP A 108 -23.82 23.14 1.82
C ASP A 108 -24.52 21.80 2.08
N THR A 109 -25.20 21.30 1.05
CA THR A 109 -25.79 19.97 1.05
C THR A 109 -24.67 18.96 1.17
N ASP A 110 -24.59 18.29 2.33
CA ASP A 110 -23.65 17.22 2.65
C ASP A 110 -24.01 15.95 1.86
N GLU A 111 -23.79 15.99 0.54
CA GLU A 111 -23.94 14.84 -0.35
C GLU A 111 -22.64 14.03 -0.32
N ASP A 112 -22.64 12.91 0.41
CA ASP A 112 -21.51 11.99 0.46
C ASP A 112 -21.12 11.52 -0.96
N PRO A 113 -19.92 11.88 -1.46
CA PRO A 113 -19.46 11.51 -2.80
C PRO A 113 -19.24 10.00 -2.96
N PHE A 114 -19.22 9.24 -1.87
CA PHE A 114 -19.06 7.80 -1.83
C PHE A 114 -20.34 7.03 -1.50
N LYS A 115 -21.52 7.69 -1.49
CA LYS A 115 -22.81 7.02 -1.20
C LYS A 115 -23.13 5.82 -2.10
N ASN A 116 -22.49 5.76 -3.27
CA ASN A 116 -22.61 4.64 -4.23
C ASN A 116 -21.42 3.68 -4.22
N PHE A 117 -20.40 3.92 -3.40
CA PHE A 117 -19.25 3.03 -3.27
C PHE A 117 -19.62 1.86 -2.35
N SER A 118 -19.90 0.71 -2.95
CA SER A 118 -20.05 -0.56 -2.23
C SER A 118 -19.02 -1.55 -2.76
N SER A 119 -18.13 -2.00 -1.87
CA SER A 119 -17.18 -3.07 -2.19
C SER A 119 -17.88 -4.42 -2.07
N ARG A 120 -18.16 -5.08 -3.19
CA ARG A 120 -18.58 -6.49 -3.22
C ARG A 120 -17.37 -7.38 -3.44
N TRP A 121 -17.10 -8.26 -2.47
CA TRP A 121 -16.18 -9.36 -2.69
C TRP A 121 -16.87 -10.42 -3.55
N CYS A 122 -16.37 -10.62 -4.78
CA CYS A 122 -16.80 -11.77 -5.58
C CYS A 122 -16.16 -13.03 -5.00
N HIS A 123 -16.98 -13.97 -4.53
CA HIS A 123 -16.52 -15.34 -4.29
C HIS A 123 -16.27 -15.99 -5.66
N ILE A 124 -14.99 -16.33 -5.94
CA ILE A 124 -14.55 -17.11 -7.10
C ILE A 124 -14.37 -18.57 -6.69
#